data_AF-A0A970JLC9-F1
#
_entry.id   AF-A0A970JLC9-F1
#
_cell.length_a   1.000
_cell.length_b   1.000
_cell.length_c   1.000
_cell.angle_alpha   90.00
_cell.angle_beta   90.00
_cell.angle_gamma   90.00
#
_symmetry.space_group_name_H-M   'P 1'
#
loop_
_entity.id
_entity.type
_entity.pdbx_description
1 polymer ?
#
loop_
_entity_poly.entity_id
_entity_poly.type
_entity_poly.pdbx_seq_one_letter_code
_entity_poly.pdbx_strand_id
1 'polypeptide(L)'
;IMADDNLKQANYVPKTMQTDCLMEIKSGTADAAVLDLTLAKTMTGKGTSYEDIEIVDYLAEEDYGVAFRKGSDICAEVNRIFDELVADGTMAALAEKYGLELSK
;
A
#
# COMPACT_ATOMS: atom_id res chain seq x y z
N ILE A 1 -5.97 -8.66 9.92
CA ILE A 1 -6.11 -10.11 9.65
C ILE A 1 -6.90 -10.82 10.76
N MET A 2 -6.38 -11.01 11.98
CA MET A 2 -7.14 -11.73 13.03
C MET A 2 -8.42 -11.02 13.52
N ALA A 3 -8.51 -9.70 13.29
CA ALA A 3 -9.71 -8.91 13.57
C ALA A 3 -10.76 -8.94 12.44
N ASP A 4 -10.41 -9.50 11.28
CA ASP A 4 -11.33 -9.64 10.15
C ASP A 4 -12.04 -10.99 10.24
N ASP A 5 -13.38 -10.96 10.25
CA ASP A 5 -14.21 -12.15 10.41
C ASP A 5 -14.05 -13.17 9.29
N ASN A 6 -13.63 -12.74 8.09
CA ASN A 6 -13.35 -13.58 6.94
C ASN A 6 -11.89 -14.03 6.86
N LEU A 7 -11.00 -13.59 7.76
CA LEU A 7 -9.60 -14.03 7.78
C LEU A 7 -9.22 -14.76 9.07
N LYS A 8 -10.04 -14.67 10.12
CA LYS A 8 -9.78 -15.34 11.40
C LYS A 8 -9.75 -16.88 11.31
N GLN A 9 -10.35 -17.47 10.27
CA GLN A 9 -10.30 -18.92 10.01
C GLN A 9 -9.06 -19.34 9.19
N ALA A 10 -8.27 -18.39 8.69
CA ALA A 10 -7.06 -18.69 7.92
C ALA A 10 -5.90 -19.08 8.86
N ASN A 11 -5.00 -19.95 8.38
CA ASN A 11 -3.74 -20.20 9.06
C ASN A 11 -2.77 -19.05 8.79
N TYR A 12 -2.61 -18.16 9.76
CA TYR A 12 -1.77 -16.98 9.61
C TYR A 12 -0.28 -17.32 9.73
N VAL A 13 0.48 -17.04 8.67
CA VAL A 13 1.93 -17.18 8.63
C VAL A 13 2.56 -15.79 8.59
N PRO A 14 3.18 -15.30 9.68
CA PRO A 14 3.76 -13.98 9.70
C PRO A 14 5.05 -13.93 8.88
N LYS A 15 5.19 -12.86 8.09
CA LYS A 15 6.42 -12.52 7.36
C LYS A 15 6.79 -11.06 7.63
N THR A 16 8.08 -10.77 7.60
CA THR A 16 8.60 -9.43 7.86
C THR A 16 8.74 -8.63 6.57
N MET A 17 9.06 -9.30 5.46
CA MET A 17 9.22 -8.66 4.16
C MET A 17 8.08 -9.04 3.22
N GLN A 18 7.62 -8.07 2.43
CA GLN A 18 6.59 -8.27 1.42
C GLN A 18 7.04 -9.28 0.35
N THR A 19 8.34 -9.30 0.03
CA THR A 19 8.93 -10.27 -0.89
C THR A 19 8.78 -11.69 -0.38
N ASP A 20 8.91 -11.90 0.94
CA ASP A 20 8.76 -13.22 1.53
C ASP A 20 7.31 -13.70 1.39
N CYS A 21 6.32 -12.81 1.55
CA CYS A 21 4.91 -13.14 1.33
C CYS A 21 4.67 -13.63 -0.11
N LEU A 22 5.20 -12.92 -1.11
CA LEU A 22 5.05 -13.31 -2.51
C LEU A 22 5.80 -14.60 -2.85
N MET A 23 6.96 -14.82 -2.21
CA MET A 23 7.68 -16.09 -2.32
C MET A 23 6.85 -17.26 -1.82
N GLU A 24 6.15 -17.13 -0.69
CA GLU A 24 5.31 -18.22 -0.14
C GLU A 24 4.15 -18.57 -1.08
N ILE A 25 3.54 -17.59 -1.74
CA ILE A 25 2.53 -17.83 -2.79
C ILE A 25 3.18 -18.62 -3.93
N LYS A 26 4.33 -18.16 -4.42
CA LYS A 26 5.01 -18.78 -5.56
C LYS A 26 5.52 -20.19 -5.26
N SER A 27 5.91 -20.49 -4.01
CA SER A 27 6.29 -21.84 -3.57
C SER A 27 5.09 -22.73 -3.21
N GLY A 28 3.87 -22.19 -3.19
CA GLY A 28 2.66 -22.91 -2.80
C GLY A 28 2.58 -23.24 -1.31
N THR A 29 3.33 -22.52 -0.48
CA THR A 29 3.32 -22.68 0.98
C THR A 29 2.34 -21.73 1.67
N ALA A 30 1.81 -20.75 0.93
CA ALA A 30 0.64 -19.96 1.28
C ALA A 30 -0.31 -19.84 0.08
N ASP A 31 -1.62 -19.83 0.34
CA ASP A 31 -2.63 -19.67 -0.72
C ASP A 31 -2.85 -18.20 -1.12
N ALA A 32 -2.57 -17.26 -0.21
CA ALA A 32 -2.76 -15.83 -0.41
C ALA A 32 -1.83 -15.00 0.50
N ALA A 33 -1.60 -13.75 0.11
CA ALA A 33 -0.90 -12.75 0.92
C ALA A 33 -1.74 -11.47 1.04
N VAL A 34 -1.69 -10.84 2.21
CA VAL A 34 -2.27 -9.52 2.44
C VAL A 34 -1.12 -8.51 2.44
N LEU A 35 -1.19 -7.54 1.53
CA LEU A 35 -0.17 -6.53 1.31
C LEU A 35 -0.83 -5.17 1.11
N ASP A 36 -0.08 -4.09 1.35
CA ASP A 36 -0.46 -2.75 0.89
C ASP A 36 -0.66 -2.74 -0.63
N LEU A 37 -1.70 -2.05 -1.10
CA LEU A 37 -2.11 -2.08 -2.49
C LEU A 37 -1.08 -1.48 -3.45
N THR A 38 -0.46 -0.36 -3.07
CA THR A 38 0.53 0.32 -3.91
C THR A 38 1.78 -0.54 -4.07
N LEU A 39 2.22 -1.16 -2.97
CA LEU A 39 3.33 -2.10 -3.00
C LEU A 39 2.97 -3.36 -3.80
N ALA A 40 1.77 -3.92 -3.62
CA ALA A 40 1.31 -5.07 -4.38
C ALA A 40 1.33 -4.80 -5.89
N LYS A 41 0.71 -3.70 -6.36
CA LYS A 41 0.72 -3.26 -7.77
C LYS A 41 2.15 -3.14 -8.32
N THR A 42 3.08 -2.60 -7.53
CA THR A 42 4.48 -2.45 -7.93
C THR A 42 5.20 -3.79 -8.04
N MET A 43 4.96 -4.70 -7.09
CA MET A 43 5.69 -5.96 -6.98
C MET A 43 5.16 -7.07 -7.89
N THR A 44 3.88 -7.05 -8.25
CA THR A 44 3.25 -8.01 -9.18
C THR A 44 3.05 -7.44 -10.59
N GLY A 45 3.58 -6.24 -10.84
CA GLY A 45 3.51 -5.59 -12.16
C GLY A 45 4.24 -6.36 -13.26
N LYS A 46 3.95 -6.00 -14.51
CA LYS A 46 4.59 -6.60 -15.69
C LYS A 46 6.12 -6.54 -15.61
N GLY A 47 6.79 -7.67 -15.88
CA GLY A 47 8.25 -7.76 -15.88
C GLY A 47 8.89 -7.95 -14.51
N THR A 48 8.09 -8.11 -13.44
CA THR A 48 8.61 -8.58 -12.15
C THR A 48 8.64 -10.11 -12.09
N SER A 49 9.28 -10.66 -11.06
CA SER A 49 9.28 -12.11 -10.80
C SER A 49 7.93 -12.66 -10.31
N TYR A 50 6.93 -11.80 -10.15
CA TYR A 50 5.61 -12.11 -9.59
C TYR A 50 4.47 -11.65 -10.50
N GLU A 51 4.73 -11.46 -11.80
CA GLU A 51 3.70 -11.07 -12.78
C GLU A 51 2.58 -12.12 -12.96
N ASP A 52 2.81 -13.34 -12.46
CA ASP A 52 1.86 -14.45 -12.38
C ASP A 52 0.93 -14.39 -11.16
N ILE A 53 1.14 -13.43 -10.25
CA ILE A 53 0.32 -13.23 -9.05
C ILE A 53 -0.70 -12.11 -9.31
N GLU A 54 -1.98 -12.41 -9.10
CA GLU A 54 -3.08 -11.45 -9.27
C GLU A 54 -3.61 -10.92 -7.93
N ILE A 55 -4.08 -9.66 -7.95
CA ILE A 55 -4.79 -9.06 -6.83
C ILE A 55 -6.26 -9.42 -6.97
N VAL A 56 -6.80 -10.17 -5.99
CA VAL A 56 -8.15 -10.74 -6.07
C VAL A 56 -9.19 -10.03 -5.20
N ASP A 57 -8.77 -9.20 -4.24
CA ASP A 57 -9.69 -8.50 -3.33
C ASP A 57 -9.06 -7.23 -2.71
N TYR A 58 -9.91 -6.38 -2.11
CA TYR A 58 -9.56 -5.13 -1.43
C TYR A 58 -10.21 -5.10 -0.04
N LEU A 59 -9.40 -5.16 1.01
CA LEU A 59 -9.90 -5.31 2.39
C LEU A 59 -10.23 -3.99 3.08
N ALA A 60 -9.36 -2.98 2.90
CA ALA A 60 -9.49 -1.68 3.54
C ALA A 60 -8.88 -0.59 2.65
N GLU A 61 -9.41 0.63 2.75
CA GLU A 61 -8.83 1.84 2.17
C GLU A 61 -7.91 2.47 3.21
N GLU A 62 -6.65 2.69 2.84
CA GLU A 62 -5.63 3.29 3.69
C GLU A 62 -4.97 4.45 2.94
N ASP A 63 -4.99 5.65 3.55
CA ASP A 63 -4.31 6.82 3.01
C ASP A 63 -2.92 7.00 3.65
N TYR A 64 -1.96 7.40 2.81
CA TYR A 64 -0.62 7.77 3.28
C TYR A 64 -0.60 9.20 3.79
N GLY A 65 0.04 9.42 4.94
CA GLY A 65 0.20 10.74 5.52
C GLY A 65 1.59 10.96 6.13
N VAL A 66 1.95 12.22 6.34
CA VAL A 66 3.19 12.60 7.03
C VAL A 66 2.89 12.92 8.49
N ALA A 67 3.43 12.11 9.40
CA ALA A 67 3.20 12.29 10.84
C ALA A 67 4.31 13.11 11.51
N PHE A 68 3.91 14.03 12.38
CA PHE A 68 4.80 14.82 13.23
C PHE A 68 4.55 14.51 14.71
N ARG A 69 5.49 14.92 15.58
CA ARG A 69 5.29 14.82 17.03
C ARG A 69 4.04 15.61 17.45
N LYS A 70 3.29 15.08 18.43
CA LYS A 70 2.16 15.79 19.02
C LYS A 70 2.58 17.18 19.51
N GLY A 71 1.80 18.20 19.17
CA GLY A 71 2.07 19.60 19.50
C GLY A 71 3.05 20.32 18.54
N SER A 72 3.48 19.67 17.45
CA SER A 72 4.31 20.32 16.43
C SER A 72 3.49 21.28 15.56
N ASP A 73 4.03 22.47 15.34
CA ASP A 73 3.58 23.48 14.39
C ASP A 73 3.83 23.09 12.92
N ILE A 74 4.85 22.28 12.66
CA ILE A 74 5.23 21.79 11.32
C ILE A 74 4.07 21.10 10.59
N CYS A 75 3.20 20.39 11.33
CA CYS A 75 2.05 19.70 10.73
C CYS A 75 1.15 20.67 9.94
N ALA A 76 0.88 21.84 10.51
CA ALA A 76 0.05 22.84 9.85
C ALA A 76 0.72 23.42 8.59
N GLU A 77 2.04 23.67 8.67
CA GLU A 77 2.79 24.21 7.53
C GLU A 77 2.94 23.20 6.39
N VAL A 78 3.15 21.92 6.70
CA VAL A 78 3.24 20.87 5.68
C VAL A 78 1.89 20.63 5.00
N ASN A 79 0.78 20.67 5.75
CA ASN A 79 -0.55 20.61 5.15
C ASN A 79 -0.78 21.80 4.20
N ARG A 80 -0.40 23.02 4.61
CA ARG A 80 -0.49 24.21 3.77
C ARG A 80 0.29 24.04 2.45
N ILE A 81 1.49 23.49 2.51
CA ILE A 81 2.30 23.20 1.32
C ILE A 81 1.64 22.12 0.44
N PHE A 82 1.09 21.06 1.03
CA PHE A 82 0.36 20.04 0.27
C PHE A 82 -0.87 20.62 -0.44
N ASP A 83 -1.63 21.50 0.21
CA ASP A 83 -2.75 22.20 -0.41
C ASP A 83 -2.30 23.03 -1.63
N GLU A 84 -1.17 23.74 -1.53
CA GLU A 84 -0.59 24.49 -2.65
C GLU A 84 -0.18 23.56 -3.82
N LEU A 85 0.47 22.43 -3.53
CA LEU A 85 0.89 21.44 -4.53
C LEU A 85 -0.29 20.70 -5.19
N VAL A 86 -1.40 20.54 -4.46
CA VAL A 86 -2.64 20.02 -5.02
C VAL A 86 -3.27 21.07 -5.93
N ALA A 87 -3.34 22.33 -5.47
CA ALA A 87 -3.95 23.42 -6.21
C ALA A 87 -3.21 23.76 -7.51
N ASP A 88 -1.87 23.67 -7.51
CA ASP A 88 -1.04 23.96 -8.69
C ASP A 88 -0.85 22.76 -9.64
N GLY A 89 -1.36 21.58 -9.26
CA GLY A 89 -1.32 20.35 -10.05
C GLY A 89 -0.01 19.55 -9.93
N THR A 90 0.98 20.01 -9.16
CA THR A 90 2.23 19.30 -8.94
C THR A 90 2.00 17.92 -8.32
N MET A 91 1.10 17.83 -7.34
CA MET A 91 0.79 16.57 -6.68
C MET A 91 0.16 15.55 -7.65
N ALA A 92 -0.74 16.01 -8.54
CA ALA A 92 -1.34 15.17 -9.57
C ALA A 92 -0.32 14.67 -10.59
N ALA A 93 0.59 15.54 -11.05
CA ALA A 93 1.66 15.14 -11.96
C ALA A 93 2.62 14.11 -11.34
N LEU A 94 2.90 14.22 -10.04
CA LEU A 94 3.68 13.22 -9.31
C LEU A 94 2.94 11.89 -9.21
N ALA A 95 1.65 11.92 -8.85
CA ALA A 95 0.84 10.72 -8.75
C ALA A 95 0.78 9.96 -10.09
N GLU A 96 0.54 10.66 -11.21
CA GLU A 96 0.57 10.06 -12.56
C GLU A 96 1.94 9.45 -12.88
N LYS A 97 3.03 10.19 -12.63
CA LYS A 97 4.39 9.73 -12.91
C LYS A 97 4.73 8.42 -12.21
N TYR A 98 4.22 8.22 -10.99
CA TYR A 98 4.52 7.06 -10.16
C TYR A 98 3.38 6.02 -10.12
N GLY A 99 2.31 6.22 -10.91
CA GLY A 99 1.18 5.29 -10.96
C GLY A 99 0.39 5.21 -9.65
N LEU A 100 0.33 6.32 -8.91
CA LEU A 100 -0.36 6.46 -7.63
C LEU A 100 -1.74 7.11 -7.81
N GLU A 101 -2.63 6.84 -6.85
CA GLU A 101 -3.92 7.54 -6.73
C GLU A 101 -3.79 8.60 -5.63
N LEU A 102 -4.33 9.80 -5.89
CA LEU A 102 -4.37 10.85 -4.88
C LEU A 102 -5.44 10.52 -3.85
N SER A 103 -5.06 10.60 -2.56
CA SER A 103 -6.01 10.57 -1.45
C SER A 103 -7.02 11.71 -1.56
N LYS A 104 -8.25 11.46 -1.12
CA LYS A 104 -9.38 12.40 -1.22
C LYS A 104 -9.42 13.40 -0.08
#